data_AF-A0A7J6QVH2-F1
#
_entry.id   AF-A0A7J6QVH2-F1
#
_cell.length_a   1.000
_cell.length_b   1.000
_cell.length_c   1.000
_cell.angle_alpha   90.00
_cell.angle_beta   90.00
_cell.angle_gamma   90.00
#
_symmetry.space_group_name_H-M   'P 1'
#
loop_
_entity.id
_entity.type
_entity.pdbx_description
1 polymer ?
#
loop_
_entity_poly.entity_id
_entity_poly.type
_entity_poly.pdbx_seq_one_letter_code
_entity_poly.pdbx_strand_id
1 'polypeptide(L)'
;QSAAEDTGSQPSVLPTGVSLNSNEYLGLSPVSYKPQQSAVELSGEAARDLLRLGHLGLGQKSARELCMILRREGIYFPLGGLKRALEERWDVFGPLFRWEKLLLQRDSQAEKKPTPFGICNDVNALLNVITDGEADRISRLKLQFDGGQQFLKLSVNIVTMEADSKYVPGPNSVLKNFVIGIGEGAETRDNLEQIFRCGSVKSLFNLGMPKQIACDLKVSAMLVGIQMASCKYPCPFCVTVKGSMDHGVKRSLERHMQHLEEGSHSVVSHPVIHWDESPLEVLSLSPLHLLLGIVNKLYDKAKPAAKTGGKGSLYQRHCKA
;
A
#
# COMPACT_ATOMS: atom_id res chain seq x y z
N GLN A 1 11.56 -57.80 -42.74
CA GLN A 1 11.99 -57.81 -41.33
C GLN A 1 12.35 -56.35 -41.03
N SER A 2 11.80 -55.58 -40.12
CA SER A 2 10.98 -55.75 -38.92
C SER A 2 10.43 -54.35 -38.61
N ALA A 3 9.18 -54.25 -38.15
CA ALA A 3 8.58 -52.99 -37.70
C ALA A 3 9.21 -52.49 -36.39
N ALA A 4 9.27 -51.17 -36.21
CA ALA A 4 9.13 -50.50 -34.91
C ALA A 4 8.76 -49.03 -35.15
N GLU A 5 7.70 -48.62 -34.47
CA GLU A 5 7.05 -47.31 -34.50
C GLU A 5 7.92 -46.24 -33.82
N ASP A 6 8.02 -45.06 -34.43
CA ASP A 6 8.63 -43.88 -33.79
C ASP A 6 7.54 -42.83 -33.58
N THR A 7 7.08 -42.75 -32.34
CA THR A 7 6.03 -41.86 -31.84
C THR A 7 6.65 -40.66 -31.11
N GLY A 8 6.26 -39.44 -31.50
CA GLY A 8 6.43 -38.20 -30.73
C GLY A 8 7.85 -37.60 -30.78
N SER A 9 8.07 -36.29 -30.84
CA SER A 9 7.31 -35.18 -30.28
C SER A 9 7.67 -33.88 -31.01
N GLN A 10 6.67 -33.20 -31.57
CA GLN A 10 6.79 -31.78 -31.92
C GLN A 10 6.78 -30.93 -30.62
N PRO A 11 7.42 -29.74 -30.62
CA PRO A 11 7.52 -28.90 -29.44
C PRO A 11 6.14 -28.43 -28.98
N SER A 12 5.79 -28.74 -27.73
CA SER A 12 4.57 -28.28 -27.09
C SER A 12 4.63 -26.76 -26.90
N VAL A 13 3.92 -26.04 -27.75
CA VAL A 13 3.50 -24.67 -27.51
C VAL A 13 2.56 -24.70 -26.29
N LEU A 14 2.99 -24.11 -25.18
CA LEU A 14 2.15 -23.88 -24.00
C LEU A 14 0.95 -23.02 -24.43
N PRO A 15 -0.29 -23.52 -24.34
CA PRO A 15 -1.47 -22.71 -24.59
C PRO A 15 -1.67 -21.80 -23.38
N THR A 16 -1.40 -20.51 -23.54
CA THR A 16 -1.95 -19.47 -22.66
C THR A 16 -3.47 -19.51 -22.81
N GLY A 17 -4.12 -20.23 -21.90
CA GLY A 17 -5.56 -20.44 -21.86
C GLY A 17 -6.33 -19.17 -21.53
N VAL A 18 -6.43 -18.25 -22.49
CA VAL A 18 -7.49 -17.24 -22.53
C VAL A 18 -8.29 -17.49 -23.79
N SER A 19 -9.19 -18.48 -23.71
CA SER A 19 -10.25 -18.65 -24.70
C SER A 19 -11.29 -17.56 -24.48
N LEU A 20 -11.26 -16.56 -25.35
CA LEU A 20 -12.38 -15.67 -25.62
C LEU A 20 -13.47 -16.49 -26.33
N ASN A 21 -14.45 -16.98 -25.56
CA ASN A 21 -15.84 -17.30 -25.95
C ASN A 21 -16.36 -18.53 -25.17
N SER A 22 -17.04 -18.28 -24.05
CA SER A 22 -18.07 -19.21 -23.55
C SER A 22 -18.95 -18.47 -22.54
N ASN A 23 -20.09 -17.98 -23.02
CA ASN A 23 -21.26 -17.69 -22.18
C ASN A 23 -21.85 -19.02 -21.70
N GLU A 24 -21.14 -19.73 -20.83
CA GLU A 24 -21.70 -20.84 -20.06
C GLU A 24 -21.91 -20.34 -18.65
N TYR A 25 -23.18 -20.07 -18.33
CA TYR A 25 -23.66 -20.06 -16.97
C TYR A 25 -23.10 -21.28 -16.26
N LEU A 26 -22.33 -21.07 -15.19
CA LEU A 26 -22.00 -22.11 -14.22
C LEU A 26 -23.33 -22.60 -13.61
N GLY A 27 -23.95 -23.56 -14.27
CA GLY A 27 -24.99 -24.40 -13.72
C GLY A 27 -24.36 -25.18 -12.58
N LEU A 28 -24.43 -24.61 -11.38
CA LEU A 28 -24.24 -25.34 -10.13
C LEU A 28 -25.28 -26.45 -10.13
N SER A 29 -24.89 -27.64 -10.59
CA SER A 29 -25.66 -28.84 -10.30
C SER A 29 -25.75 -28.95 -8.78
N PRO A 30 -26.95 -29.03 -8.19
CA PRO A 30 -27.09 -29.16 -6.75
C PRO A 30 -26.52 -30.53 -6.37
N VAL A 31 -25.26 -30.55 -5.94
CA VAL A 31 -24.70 -31.70 -5.27
C VAL A 31 -25.53 -31.89 -4.00
N SER A 32 -26.36 -32.92 -3.98
CA SER A 32 -27.14 -33.29 -2.80
C SER A 32 -26.18 -33.72 -1.71
N TYR A 33 -25.82 -32.77 -0.85
CA TYR A 33 -25.04 -33.03 0.35
C TYR A 33 -25.92 -33.84 1.31
N LYS A 34 -25.62 -35.13 1.47
CA LYS A 34 -26.19 -35.90 2.56
C LYS A 34 -25.52 -35.42 3.84
N PRO A 35 -26.25 -34.86 4.83
CA PRO A 35 -25.65 -34.37 6.05
C PRO A 35 -25.05 -35.55 6.82
N GLN A 36 -23.72 -35.66 6.83
CA GLN A 36 -23.05 -36.45 7.86
C GLN A 36 -23.25 -35.71 9.18
N GLN A 37 -24.01 -36.31 10.09
CA GLN A 37 -24.33 -35.81 11.43
C GLN A 37 -23.13 -35.83 12.39
N SER A 38 -21.95 -35.43 11.94
CA SER A 38 -20.80 -35.22 12.81
C SER A 38 -20.56 -33.72 12.94
N ALA A 39 -20.73 -33.19 14.15
CA ALA A 39 -20.31 -31.83 14.46
C ALA A 39 -18.82 -31.66 14.11
N VAL A 40 -18.49 -30.70 13.25
CA VAL A 40 -17.11 -30.39 12.87
C VAL A 40 -16.70 -29.13 13.61
N GLU A 41 -15.76 -29.25 14.54
CA GLU A 41 -15.13 -28.07 15.15
C GLU A 41 -14.02 -27.57 14.24
N LEU A 42 -14.08 -26.29 13.87
CA LEU A 42 -13.00 -25.65 13.14
C LEU A 42 -11.77 -25.50 14.04
N SER A 43 -10.57 -25.68 13.47
CA SER A 43 -9.35 -25.29 14.16
C SER A 43 -9.36 -23.77 14.42
N GLY A 44 -8.60 -23.32 15.44
CA GLY A 44 -8.43 -21.89 15.71
C GLY A 44 -7.93 -21.11 14.49
N GLU A 45 -7.11 -21.73 13.65
CA GLU A 45 -6.60 -21.16 12.41
C GLU A 45 -7.68 -21.06 11.32
N ALA A 46 -8.48 -22.11 11.12
CA ALA A 46 -9.57 -22.10 10.14
C ALA A 46 -10.68 -21.11 10.55
N ALA A 47 -11.01 -21.03 11.84
CA ALA A 47 -11.92 -20.01 12.37
C ALA A 47 -11.39 -18.59 12.14
N ARG A 48 -10.07 -18.39 12.32
CA ARG A 48 -9.39 -17.12 12.09
C ARG A 48 -9.36 -16.75 10.61
N ASP A 49 -9.13 -17.69 9.71
CA ASP A 49 -9.09 -17.46 8.26
C ASP A 49 -10.49 -17.24 7.68
N LEU A 50 -11.50 -17.94 8.19
CA LEU A 50 -12.90 -17.75 7.82
C LEU A 50 -13.46 -16.41 8.32
N LEU A 51 -13.11 -16.03 9.56
CA LEU A 51 -13.52 -14.76 10.16
C LEU A 51 -12.52 -13.63 9.93
N ARG A 52 -11.49 -13.86 9.11
CA ARG A 52 -10.42 -12.90 8.84
C ARG A 52 -11.01 -11.66 8.18
N LEU A 53 -10.59 -10.51 8.67
CA LEU A 53 -10.73 -9.19 8.05
C LEU A 53 -9.92 -9.11 6.74
N GLY A 54 -10.22 -9.97 5.75
CA GLY A 54 -9.51 -9.97 4.46
C GLY A 54 -10.07 -10.90 3.38
N HIS A 55 -10.80 -11.97 3.70
CA HIS A 55 -11.44 -12.80 2.66
C HIS A 55 -12.95 -12.57 2.55
N LEU A 56 -13.64 -12.39 3.68
CA LEU A 56 -15.07 -12.02 3.69
C LEU A 56 -15.32 -10.58 4.16
N GLY A 57 -14.34 -9.92 4.80
CA GLY A 57 -14.45 -8.51 5.21
C GLY A 57 -15.63 -8.19 6.13
N LEU A 58 -16.11 -9.18 6.89
CA LEU A 58 -17.38 -9.06 7.62
C LEU A 58 -17.22 -8.18 8.86
N GLY A 59 -18.13 -7.22 9.01
CA GLY A 59 -18.30 -6.50 10.27
C GLY A 59 -18.81 -7.43 11.38
N GLN A 60 -18.71 -6.98 12.64
CA GLN A 60 -19.04 -7.80 13.82
C GLN A 60 -20.43 -8.44 13.76
N LYS A 61 -21.43 -7.73 13.23
CA LYS A 61 -22.80 -8.23 13.09
C LYS A 61 -22.89 -9.35 12.05
N SER A 62 -22.34 -9.12 10.86
CA SER A 62 -22.33 -10.10 9.76
C SER A 62 -21.49 -11.34 10.11
N ALA A 63 -20.40 -11.17 10.84
CA ALA A 63 -19.62 -12.29 11.38
C ALA A 63 -20.43 -13.13 12.37
N ARG A 64 -21.21 -12.50 13.25
CA ARG A 64 -22.13 -13.22 14.17
C ARG A 64 -23.21 -13.98 13.42
N GLU A 65 -23.82 -13.37 12.41
CA GLU A 65 -24.84 -14.01 11.57
C GLU A 65 -24.27 -15.22 10.82
N LEU A 66 -23.10 -15.09 10.21
CA LEU A 66 -22.41 -16.21 9.58
C LEU A 66 -22.10 -17.34 10.57
N CYS A 67 -21.59 -17.01 11.76
CA CYS A 67 -21.35 -18.00 12.81
C CYS A 67 -22.64 -18.73 13.24
N MET A 68 -23.78 -18.04 13.28
CA MET A 68 -25.07 -18.69 13.59
C MET A 68 -25.51 -19.65 12.48
N ILE A 69 -25.34 -19.26 11.22
CA ILE A 69 -25.68 -20.13 10.07
C ILE A 69 -24.79 -21.37 10.08
N LEU A 70 -23.47 -21.20 10.23
CA LEU A 70 -22.51 -22.31 10.24
C LEU A 70 -22.75 -23.28 11.41
N ARG A 71 -23.13 -22.78 12.58
CA ARG A 71 -23.53 -23.65 13.71
C ARG A 71 -24.77 -24.49 13.42
N ARG A 72 -25.73 -23.97 12.65
CA ARG A 72 -26.92 -24.75 12.23
C ARG A 72 -26.54 -25.88 11.26
N GLU A 73 -25.49 -25.68 10.49
CA GLU A 73 -24.89 -26.70 9.60
C GLU A 73 -23.92 -27.64 10.33
N GLY A 74 -23.85 -27.59 11.67
CA GLY A 74 -22.99 -28.47 12.47
C GLY A 74 -21.52 -28.04 12.55
N ILE A 75 -21.19 -26.82 12.14
CA ILE A 75 -19.83 -26.27 12.21
C ILE A 75 -19.67 -25.43 13.48
N TYR A 76 -18.75 -25.83 14.34
CA TYR A 76 -18.48 -25.17 15.62
C TYR A 76 -17.16 -24.39 15.58
N PHE A 77 -17.08 -23.36 16.41
CA PHE A 77 -15.90 -22.50 16.55
C PHE A 77 -15.29 -22.72 17.93
N PRO A 78 -13.96 -22.68 18.06
CA PRO A 78 -13.28 -22.91 19.33
C PRO A 78 -13.66 -21.86 20.38
N LEU A 79 -13.61 -22.27 21.64
CA LEU A 79 -13.99 -21.44 22.79
C LEU A 79 -13.15 -20.14 22.82
N GLY A 80 -13.83 -18.99 22.72
CA GLY A 80 -13.20 -17.65 22.63
C GLY A 80 -13.14 -17.05 21.22
N GLY A 81 -13.25 -17.86 20.16
CA GLY A 81 -13.42 -17.42 18.77
C GLY A 81 -12.44 -16.33 18.30
N LEU A 82 -12.95 -15.36 17.52
CA LEU A 82 -12.18 -14.21 17.02
C LEU A 82 -11.57 -13.37 18.16
N LYS A 83 -12.26 -13.22 19.29
CA LYS A 83 -11.77 -12.43 20.42
C LYS A 83 -10.47 -13.03 20.96
N ARG A 84 -10.45 -14.33 21.23
CA ARG A 84 -9.25 -15.04 21.68
C ARG A 84 -8.13 -14.99 20.65
N ALA A 85 -8.45 -15.15 19.36
CA ALA A 85 -7.44 -15.04 18.30
C ALA A 85 -6.84 -13.62 18.19
N LEU A 86 -7.62 -12.57 18.49
CA LEU A 86 -7.13 -11.19 18.57
C LEU A 86 -6.29 -10.97 19.84
N GLU A 87 -6.70 -11.54 20.97
CA GLU A 87 -5.95 -11.50 22.23
C GLU A 87 -4.59 -12.20 22.09
N GLU A 88 -4.54 -13.40 21.51
CA GLU A 88 -3.29 -14.12 21.23
C GLU A 88 -2.33 -13.30 20.32
N ARG A 89 -2.86 -12.60 19.32
CA ARG A 89 -2.09 -11.67 18.50
C ARG A 89 -1.65 -10.44 19.29
N TRP A 90 -2.51 -9.93 20.16
CA TRP A 90 -2.19 -8.78 21.00
C TRP A 90 -1.11 -9.11 22.02
N ASP A 91 -1.06 -10.33 22.55
CA ASP A 91 0.01 -10.74 23.46
C ASP A 91 1.38 -10.73 22.80
N VAL A 92 1.45 -11.00 21.49
CA VAL A 92 2.67 -10.95 20.69
C VAL A 92 2.99 -9.54 20.19
N PHE A 93 2.03 -8.88 19.56
CA PHE A 93 2.24 -7.60 18.89
C PHE A 93 1.99 -6.39 19.80
N GLY A 94 1.02 -6.46 20.71
CA GLY A 94 0.62 -5.35 21.59
C GLY A 94 1.77 -4.70 22.35
N PRO A 95 2.70 -5.46 22.97
CA PRO A 95 3.88 -4.88 23.62
C PRO A 95 4.82 -4.10 22.69
N LEU A 96 4.78 -4.37 21.38
CA LEU A 96 5.58 -3.70 20.34
C LEU A 96 4.97 -2.37 19.88
N PHE A 97 3.81 -2.00 20.41
CA PHE A 97 3.15 -0.73 20.11
C PHE A 97 2.90 0.06 21.38
N ARG A 98 3.00 1.37 21.26
CA ARG A 98 2.58 2.32 22.28
C ARG A 98 1.77 3.44 21.66
N TRP A 99 1.06 4.16 22.50
CA TRP A 99 0.37 5.37 22.09
C TRP A 99 1.17 6.59 22.53
N GLU A 100 1.40 7.51 21.59
CA GLU A 100 1.97 8.82 21.85
C GLU A 100 0.94 9.89 21.55
N LYS A 101 1.04 11.04 22.23
CA LYS A 101 0.23 12.21 21.88
C LYS A 101 1.04 13.07 20.92
N LEU A 102 0.65 13.08 19.66
CA LEU A 102 1.26 13.93 18.65
C LEU A 102 0.38 15.15 18.40
N LEU A 103 1.00 16.29 18.12
CA LEU A 103 0.28 17.51 17.83
C LEU A 103 -0.12 17.54 16.35
N LEU A 104 -1.28 16.94 16.03
CA LEU A 104 -1.71 16.68 14.65
C LEU A 104 -2.92 17.54 14.24
N GLN A 105 -3.01 17.82 12.94
CA GLN A 105 -4.17 18.44 12.29
C GLN A 105 -5.08 17.36 11.69
N ARG A 106 -6.38 17.44 11.97
CA ARG A 106 -7.37 16.50 11.41
C ARG A 106 -7.60 16.72 9.92
N ASP A 107 -7.54 17.97 9.48
CA ASP A 107 -7.62 18.41 8.09
C ASP A 107 -6.68 19.61 7.87
N SER A 108 -6.55 20.08 6.63
CA SER A 108 -5.60 21.16 6.28
C SER A 108 -5.91 22.53 6.90
N GLN A 109 -7.14 22.74 7.39
CA GLN A 109 -7.60 24.00 7.98
C GLN A 109 -7.76 23.90 9.51
N ALA A 110 -7.79 22.69 10.05
CA ALA A 110 -7.95 22.44 11.46
C ALA A 110 -6.74 22.92 12.27
N GLU A 111 -7.03 23.45 13.45
CA GLU A 111 -6.02 23.68 14.47
C GLU A 111 -5.35 22.36 14.88
N LYS A 112 -4.06 22.47 15.18
CA LYS A 112 -3.27 21.39 15.72
C LYS A 112 -3.77 21.01 17.11
N LYS A 113 -4.06 19.73 17.34
CA LYS A 113 -4.52 19.23 18.64
C LYS A 113 -3.68 18.02 19.08
N PRO A 114 -3.50 17.81 20.41
CA PRO A 114 -2.89 16.60 20.91
C PRO A 114 -3.78 15.39 20.56
N THR A 115 -3.31 14.56 19.64
CA THR A 115 -4.05 13.43 19.10
C THR A 115 -3.32 12.13 19.42
N PRO A 116 -4.02 11.09 19.91
CA PRO A 116 -3.44 9.77 20.09
C PRO A 116 -2.95 9.20 18.75
N PHE A 117 -1.69 8.79 18.73
CA PHE A 117 -1.05 8.14 17.59
C PHE A 117 -0.42 6.85 18.08
N GLY A 118 -0.93 5.72 17.59
CA GLY A 118 -0.39 4.40 17.87
C GLY A 118 0.84 4.22 17.01
N ILE A 119 1.95 3.84 17.62
CA ILE A 119 3.23 3.70 16.94
C ILE A 119 4.00 2.49 17.46
N CYS A 120 4.67 1.81 16.56
CA CYS A 120 5.61 0.76 16.91
C CYS A 120 6.76 1.37 17.72
N ASN A 121 7.00 0.87 18.93
CA ASN A 121 8.07 1.35 19.80
C ASN A 121 9.39 0.59 19.55
N ASP A 122 9.32 -0.65 19.06
CA ASP A 122 10.45 -1.51 18.75
C ASP A 122 10.28 -2.15 17.37
N VAL A 123 10.79 -1.45 16.35
CA VAL A 123 10.69 -1.92 14.96
C VAL A 123 11.58 -3.14 14.73
N ASN A 124 12.69 -3.30 15.46
CA ASN A 124 13.56 -4.46 15.29
C ASN A 124 12.89 -5.74 15.80
N ALA A 125 12.29 -5.68 16.99
CA ALA A 125 11.50 -6.79 17.51
C ALA A 125 10.31 -7.11 16.59
N LEU A 126 9.63 -6.08 16.06
CA LEU A 126 8.55 -6.27 15.09
C LEU A 126 9.03 -6.99 13.83
N LEU A 127 10.16 -6.56 13.25
CA LEU A 127 10.75 -7.21 12.07
C LEU A 127 11.11 -8.67 12.39
N ASN A 128 11.79 -8.96 13.50
CA ASN A 128 12.14 -10.31 13.91
C ASN A 128 10.92 -11.24 14.07
N VAL A 129 9.85 -10.75 14.71
CA VAL A 129 8.60 -11.50 14.88
C VAL A 129 7.95 -11.79 13.53
N ILE A 130 7.98 -10.82 12.61
CA ILE A 130 7.34 -10.93 11.30
C ILE A 130 8.13 -11.83 10.34
N THR A 131 9.45 -11.78 10.40
CA THR A 131 10.35 -12.58 9.56
C THR A 131 10.67 -13.93 10.18
N ASP A 132 10.10 -14.27 11.34
CA ASP A 132 10.36 -15.53 12.05
C ASP A 132 11.86 -15.76 12.29
N GLY A 133 12.56 -14.69 12.69
CA GLY A 133 14.01 -14.72 12.92
C GLY A 133 14.87 -14.52 11.66
N GLU A 134 14.31 -14.50 10.45
CA GLU A 134 15.05 -14.26 9.20
C GLU A 134 15.23 -12.77 8.85
N ALA A 135 15.45 -11.92 9.86
CA ALA A 135 15.58 -10.47 9.65
C ALA A 135 16.86 -10.09 8.87
N ASP A 136 17.86 -10.97 8.87
CA ASP A 136 19.11 -10.87 8.10
C ASP A 136 18.87 -10.92 6.58
N ARG A 137 17.76 -11.50 6.13
CA ARG A 137 17.37 -11.57 4.71
C ARG A 137 16.69 -10.30 4.20
N ILE A 138 16.50 -9.29 5.05
CA ILE A 138 15.87 -8.03 4.67
C ILE A 138 16.86 -7.19 3.86
N SER A 139 16.57 -7.04 2.57
CA SER A 139 17.38 -6.25 1.64
C SER A 139 17.05 -4.75 1.64
N ARG A 140 15.77 -4.41 1.89
CA ARG A 140 15.26 -3.03 1.88
C ARG A 140 13.96 -2.92 2.66
N LEU A 141 13.76 -1.77 3.29
CA LEU A 141 12.48 -1.36 3.86
C LEU A 141 11.80 -0.32 2.96
N LYS A 142 10.56 -0.58 2.55
CA LYS A 142 9.75 0.36 1.78
C LYS A 142 8.67 0.95 2.68
N LEU A 143 8.82 2.21 3.05
CA LEU A 143 7.85 2.94 3.86
C LEU A 143 6.77 3.57 2.96
N GLN A 144 5.55 3.66 3.48
CA GLN A 144 4.43 4.30 2.80
C GLN A 144 3.65 5.15 3.79
N PHE A 145 3.34 6.37 3.38
CA PHE A 145 2.37 7.21 4.06
C PHE A 145 1.08 7.17 3.26
N ASP A 146 -0.03 6.95 3.96
CA ASP A 146 -1.35 6.93 3.35
C ASP A 146 -2.33 7.70 4.24
N GLY A 147 -2.91 8.75 3.67
CA GLY A 147 -4.02 9.49 4.25
C GLY A 147 -5.35 8.96 3.73
N GLY A 148 -6.07 8.19 4.54
CA GLY A 148 -7.35 7.60 4.15
C GLY A 148 -8.36 7.63 5.29
N GLN A 149 -9.60 8.07 4.99
CA GLN A 149 -10.73 8.07 5.94
C GLN A 149 -10.42 8.79 7.27
N GLN A 150 -9.75 9.95 7.22
CA GLN A 150 -9.33 10.77 8.38
C GLN A 150 -8.20 10.19 9.24
N PHE A 151 -7.59 9.08 8.81
CA PHE A 151 -6.42 8.51 9.49
C PHE A 151 -5.16 8.70 8.64
N LEU A 152 -4.09 9.10 9.31
CA LEU A 152 -2.75 9.11 8.76
C LEU A 152 -2.05 7.82 9.21
N LYS A 153 -1.60 7.04 8.23
CA LYS A 153 -0.96 5.74 8.44
C LYS A 153 0.47 5.78 7.96
N LEU A 154 1.37 5.22 8.76
CA LEU A 154 2.72 4.85 8.37
C LEU A 154 2.79 3.34 8.26
N SER A 155 3.06 2.86 7.06
CA SER A 155 3.20 1.43 6.76
C SER A 155 4.61 1.10 6.32
N VAL A 156 5.06 -0.11 6.63
CA VAL A 156 6.34 -0.67 6.18
C VAL A 156 6.07 -1.95 5.42
N ASN A 157 6.66 -2.02 4.24
CA ASN A 157 6.75 -3.21 3.43
C ASN A 157 8.19 -3.73 3.46
N ILE A 158 8.33 -5.01 3.78
CA ILE A 158 9.61 -5.68 3.91
C ILE A 158 9.95 -6.33 2.57
N VAL A 159 11.10 -5.95 2.02
CA VAL A 159 11.62 -6.53 0.79
C VAL A 159 12.76 -7.48 1.14
N THR A 160 12.51 -8.78 1.05
CA THR A 160 13.53 -9.81 1.21
C THR A 160 14.07 -10.22 -0.15
N MET A 161 15.36 -10.54 -0.20
CA MET A 161 16.00 -11.16 -1.36
C MET A 161 16.69 -12.44 -0.89
N GLU A 162 16.75 -13.46 -1.75
CA GLU A 162 17.65 -14.59 -1.49
C GLU A 162 19.09 -14.11 -1.66
N ALA A 163 20.00 -14.72 -0.89
CA ALA A 163 21.43 -14.54 -1.11
C ALA A 163 21.75 -14.83 -2.59
N ASP A 164 22.50 -13.95 -3.24
CA ASP A 164 22.90 -14.02 -4.66
C ASP A 164 21.79 -13.83 -5.71
N SER A 165 20.58 -13.47 -5.28
CA SER A 165 19.48 -13.21 -6.20
C SER A 165 19.68 -11.92 -7.00
N LYS A 166 19.65 -12.01 -8.34
CA LYS A 166 19.50 -10.85 -9.24
C LYS A 166 18.05 -10.38 -9.36
N TYR A 167 17.11 -11.08 -8.71
CA TYR A 167 15.68 -10.76 -8.78
C TYR A 167 15.39 -9.56 -7.89
N VAL A 168 15.14 -8.42 -8.51
CA VAL A 168 14.51 -7.27 -7.85
C VAL A 168 13.02 -7.61 -7.76
N PRO A 169 12.47 -7.91 -6.57
CA PRO A 169 11.04 -8.15 -6.43
C PRO A 169 10.27 -6.99 -7.05
N GLY A 170 9.32 -7.32 -7.91
CA GLY A 170 8.53 -6.32 -8.63
C GLY A 170 7.93 -5.29 -7.65
N PRO A 171 7.69 -4.04 -8.08
CA PRO A 171 7.29 -2.93 -7.19
C PRO A 171 6.01 -3.18 -6.36
N ASN A 172 5.26 -4.23 -6.70
CA ASN A 172 4.00 -4.68 -6.09
C ASN A 172 4.09 -6.07 -5.42
N SER A 173 5.29 -6.65 -5.31
CA SER A 173 5.53 -7.88 -4.53
C SER A 173 5.39 -7.56 -3.05
N VAL A 174 4.14 -7.51 -2.57
CA VAL A 174 3.83 -7.34 -1.15
C VAL A 174 4.04 -8.69 -0.47
N LEU A 175 5.28 -9.00 -0.11
CA LEU A 175 5.50 -10.20 0.71
C LEU A 175 4.81 -10.01 2.06
N LYS A 176 5.00 -8.84 2.72
CA LYS A 176 4.26 -8.47 3.93
C LYS A 176 4.24 -6.94 4.14
N ASN A 177 3.05 -6.32 4.21
CA ASN A 177 2.86 -4.89 4.53
C ASN A 177 2.24 -4.73 5.92
N PHE A 178 2.81 -3.87 6.76
CA PHE A 178 2.38 -3.65 8.13
C PHE A 178 2.21 -2.18 8.44
N VAL A 179 1.11 -1.85 9.11
CA VAL A 179 0.94 -0.52 9.70
C VAL A 179 1.78 -0.46 10.97
N ILE A 180 2.80 0.39 10.97
CA ILE A 180 3.67 0.64 12.14
C ILE A 180 3.31 1.93 12.86
N GLY A 181 2.44 2.75 12.28
CA GLY A 181 1.95 3.98 12.87
C GLY A 181 0.56 4.33 12.36
N ILE A 182 -0.37 4.71 13.24
CA ILE A 182 -1.70 5.17 12.86
C ILE A 182 -2.26 6.15 13.90
N GLY A 183 -2.86 7.23 13.42
CA GLY A 183 -3.64 8.13 14.25
C GLY A 183 -4.59 8.97 13.42
N GLU A 184 -5.51 9.64 14.09
CA GLU A 184 -6.42 10.57 13.43
C GLU A 184 -5.63 11.80 12.97
N GLY A 185 -5.64 12.07 11.67
CA GLY A 185 -4.82 13.12 11.10
C GLY A 185 -4.91 13.14 9.58
N ALA A 186 -4.79 14.34 9.02
CA ALA A 186 -4.66 14.51 7.58
C ALA A 186 -3.23 14.34 7.12
N GLU A 187 -3.09 14.02 5.84
CA GLU A 187 -1.81 14.01 5.16
C GLU A 187 -1.38 15.45 4.82
N THR A 188 -0.75 16.10 5.81
CA THR A 188 -0.16 17.44 5.74
C THR A 188 1.33 17.38 6.05
N ARG A 189 2.11 18.35 5.54
CA ARG A 189 3.56 18.45 5.80
C ARG A 189 3.86 18.47 7.30
N ASP A 190 3.13 19.27 8.06
CA ASP A 190 3.35 19.42 9.51
C ASP A 190 3.09 18.10 10.25
N ASN A 191 2.04 17.37 9.88
CA ASN A 191 1.77 16.06 10.47
C ASN A 191 2.86 15.04 10.12
N LEU A 192 3.35 15.05 8.88
CA LEU A 192 4.47 14.20 8.46
C LEU A 192 5.71 14.54 9.29
N GLU A 193 6.07 15.82 9.46
CA GLU A 193 7.19 16.23 10.31
C GLU A 193 7.06 15.74 11.75
N GLN A 194 5.86 15.83 12.34
CA GLN A 194 5.61 15.32 13.69
C GLN A 194 5.89 13.82 13.79
N ILE A 195 5.44 13.04 12.80
CA ILE A 195 5.68 11.59 12.76
C ILE A 195 7.17 11.27 12.58
N PHE A 196 7.88 11.99 11.70
CA PHE A 196 9.32 11.80 11.51
C PHE A 196 10.17 12.18 12.73
N ARG A 197 9.66 13.07 13.59
CA ARG A 197 10.30 13.42 14.87
C ARG A 197 10.10 12.38 15.96
N CYS A 198 9.15 11.45 15.81
CA CYS A 198 8.98 10.35 16.76
C CYS A 198 10.25 9.50 16.84
N GLY A 199 10.72 9.24 18.06
CA GLY A 199 11.97 8.53 18.29
C GLY A 199 12.02 7.14 17.66
N SER A 200 10.90 6.41 17.63
CA SER A 200 10.82 5.09 17.00
C SER A 200 10.84 5.14 15.47
N VAL A 201 10.17 6.13 14.85
CA VAL A 201 10.32 6.37 13.40
C VAL A 201 11.75 6.76 13.07
N LYS A 202 12.34 7.68 13.84
CA LYS A 202 13.75 8.07 13.64
C LYS A 202 14.69 6.87 13.76
N SER A 203 14.45 5.99 14.74
CA SER A 203 15.22 4.75 14.92
C SER A 203 15.13 3.81 13.72
N LEU A 204 13.95 3.72 13.09
CA LEU A 204 13.75 2.97 11.85
C LEU A 204 14.62 3.51 10.70
N PHE A 205 14.71 4.84 10.55
CA PHE A 205 15.56 5.47 9.54
C PHE A 205 17.06 5.33 9.84
N ASN A 206 17.43 5.15 11.11
CA ASN A 206 18.82 4.93 11.55
C ASN A 206 19.33 3.49 11.40
N LEU A 207 18.50 2.52 11.02
CA LEU A 207 18.95 1.13 10.84
C LEU A 207 20.05 1.03 9.77
N GLY A 208 20.89 -0.01 9.77
CA GLY A 208 21.92 -0.18 8.72
C GLY A 208 21.36 -0.54 7.33
N MET A 209 20.05 -0.68 7.18
CA MET A 209 19.39 -1.16 5.96
C MET A 209 19.02 -0.03 5.00
N PRO A 210 19.00 -0.26 3.68
CA PRO A 210 18.42 0.68 2.72
C PRO A 210 16.93 0.95 2.99
N LYS A 211 16.50 2.21 2.94
CA LYS A 211 15.08 2.61 3.05
C LYS A 211 14.63 3.37 1.83
N GLN A 212 13.37 3.19 1.49
CA GLN A 212 12.71 3.90 0.42
C GLN A 212 11.30 4.28 0.84
N ILE A 213 10.94 5.55 0.72
CA ILE A 213 9.59 6.05 0.97
C ILE A 213 8.86 6.05 -0.36
N ALA A 214 7.89 5.17 -0.50
CA ALA A 214 6.99 5.14 -1.64
C ALA A 214 5.76 6.00 -1.36
N CYS A 215 5.55 7.00 -2.20
CA CYS A 215 4.50 7.97 -2.00
C CYS A 215 3.96 8.49 -3.34
N ASP A 216 2.83 9.17 -3.31
CA ASP A 216 2.32 9.87 -4.48
C ASP A 216 3.10 11.18 -4.74
N LEU A 217 2.75 11.89 -5.81
CA LEU A 217 3.43 13.13 -6.15
C LEU A 217 3.19 14.24 -5.10
N LYS A 218 2.02 14.28 -4.49
CA LYS A 218 1.66 15.30 -3.48
C LYS A 218 2.51 15.14 -2.23
N VAL A 219 2.60 13.93 -1.70
CA VAL A 219 3.41 13.59 -0.53
C VAL A 219 4.89 13.78 -0.83
N SER A 220 5.36 13.35 -2.01
CA SER A 220 6.77 13.55 -2.38
C SER A 220 7.14 15.05 -2.38
N ALA A 221 6.26 15.92 -2.88
CA ALA A 221 6.46 17.37 -2.85
C ALA A 221 6.50 17.91 -1.41
N MET A 222 5.61 17.44 -0.53
CA MET A 222 5.61 17.81 0.89
C MET A 222 6.88 17.35 1.62
N LEU A 223 7.37 16.14 1.34
CA LEU A 223 8.58 15.57 1.95
C LEU A 223 9.85 16.28 1.49
N VAL A 224 9.93 16.67 0.21
CA VAL A 224 11.05 17.44 -0.35
C VAL A 224 10.97 18.91 0.06
N GLY A 225 9.77 19.44 0.32
CA GLY A 225 9.59 20.84 0.74
C GLY A 225 9.38 21.82 -0.43
N ILE A 226 8.82 21.34 -1.53
CA ILE A 226 8.43 22.18 -2.67
C ILE A 226 6.93 22.49 -2.66
N GLN A 227 6.55 23.60 -3.31
CA GLN A 227 5.15 23.98 -3.48
C GLN A 227 4.37 22.86 -4.19
N MET A 228 3.21 22.52 -3.64
CA MET A 228 2.29 21.51 -4.19
C MET A 228 1.67 21.94 -5.53
N ALA A 229 0.80 21.08 -6.08
CA ALA A 229 0.16 21.13 -7.39
C ALA A 229 0.12 22.50 -8.12
N SER A 230 0.38 22.44 -9.44
CA SER A 230 0.32 23.57 -10.38
C SER A 230 1.45 24.60 -10.30
N CYS A 231 2.51 24.35 -9.53
CA CYS A 231 3.71 25.19 -9.51
C CYS A 231 4.52 25.11 -10.84
N LYS A 232 5.40 26.11 -11.05
CA LYS A 232 6.25 26.20 -12.25
C LYS A 232 7.27 25.07 -12.32
N TYR A 233 7.74 24.58 -11.18
CA TYR A 233 8.74 23.50 -11.06
C TYR A 233 8.17 22.30 -10.28
N PRO A 234 7.26 21.51 -10.88
CA PRO A 234 6.47 20.51 -10.17
C PRO A 234 7.21 19.21 -9.86
N CYS A 235 8.40 19.00 -10.41
CA CYS A 235 9.15 17.76 -10.20
C CYS A 235 9.86 17.80 -8.83
N PRO A 236 9.64 16.79 -7.97
CA PRO A 236 10.35 16.68 -6.68
C PRO A 236 11.82 16.27 -6.86
N PHE A 237 12.22 15.78 -8.04
CA PHE A 237 13.56 15.24 -8.28
C PHE A 237 14.48 16.17 -9.10
N CYS A 238 13.90 17.09 -9.86
CA CYS A 238 14.65 18.01 -10.71
C CYS A 238 13.96 19.37 -10.82
N VAL A 239 14.66 20.32 -11.41
CA VAL A 239 14.22 21.70 -11.64
C VAL A 239 13.73 21.85 -13.08
N THR A 240 12.85 20.94 -13.53
CA THR A 240 12.20 21.05 -14.85
C THR A 240 11.02 22.01 -14.77
N VAL A 241 10.95 22.93 -15.74
CA VAL A 241 9.79 23.82 -15.92
C VAL A 241 8.61 23.02 -16.48
N LYS A 242 7.43 23.18 -15.90
CA LYS A 242 6.18 22.57 -16.37
C LYS A 242 5.96 22.87 -17.86
N GLY A 243 5.84 21.82 -18.67
CA GLY A 243 5.62 21.91 -20.12
C GLY A 243 6.90 21.96 -20.95
N SER A 244 8.08 22.04 -20.33
CA SER A 244 9.34 21.86 -21.03
C SER A 244 9.61 20.37 -21.34
N MET A 245 10.23 20.11 -22.48
CA MET A 245 10.78 18.80 -22.85
C MET A 245 12.21 18.60 -22.35
N ASP A 246 12.85 19.68 -21.88
CA ASP A 246 14.23 19.62 -21.41
C ASP A 246 14.32 18.97 -20.03
N HIS A 247 15.35 18.14 -19.86
CA HIS A 247 15.70 17.60 -18.56
C HIS A 247 16.31 18.72 -17.71
N GLY A 248 15.57 19.13 -16.69
CA GLY A 248 16.02 20.11 -15.72
C GLY A 248 17.13 19.54 -14.85
N VAL A 249 17.87 20.44 -14.23
CA VAL A 249 18.96 20.10 -13.32
C VAL A 249 18.44 19.28 -12.13
N LYS A 250 19.14 18.21 -11.74
CA LYS A 250 18.77 17.39 -10.56
C LYS A 250 18.78 18.24 -9.29
N ARG A 251 17.83 17.96 -8.38
CA ARG A 251 17.81 18.54 -7.04
C ARG A 251 18.78 17.75 -6.14
N SER A 252 19.85 18.41 -5.69
CA SER A 252 20.66 17.98 -4.55
C SER A 252 20.21 18.72 -3.29
N LEU A 253 20.60 18.24 -2.11
CA LEU A 253 20.26 18.93 -0.87
C LEU A 253 20.86 20.34 -0.81
N GLU A 254 22.12 20.49 -1.19
CA GLU A 254 22.80 21.78 -1.24
C GLU A 254 22.04 22.80 -2.11
N ARG A 255 21.68 22.42 -3.34
CA ARG A 255 20.89 23.28 -4.24
C ARG A 255 19.49 23.55 -3.71
N HIS A 256 18.87 22.58 -3.03
CA HIS A 256 17.57 22.78 -2.43
C HIS A 256 17.62 23.87 -1.35
N MET A 257 18.65 23.83 -0.50
CA MET A 257 18.88 24.84 0.52
C MET A 257 19.15 26.23 -0.09
N GLN A 258 19.98 26.30 -1.13
CA GLN A 258 20.22 27.55 -1.86
C GLN A 258 18.92 28.14 -2.43
N HIS A 259 18.10 27.32 -3.10
CA HIS A 259 16.83 27.79 -3.66
C HIS A 259 15.81 28.21 -2.58
N LEU A 260 15.89 27.62 -1.37
CA LEU A 260 15.06 28.04 -0.25
C LEU A 260 15.43 29.45 0.22
N GLU A 261 16.72 29.73 0.36
CA GLU A 261 17.24 31.05 0.75
C GLU A 261 16.92 32.13 -0.29
N GLU A 262 17.02 31.78 -1.57
CA GLU A 262 16.69 32.66 -2.70
C GLU A 262 15.18 32.84 -2.92
N GLY A 263 14.33 31.98 -2.34
CA GLY A 263 12.90 31.93 -2.65
C GLY A 263 12.60 31.52 -4.10
N SER A 264 13.44 30.65 -4.67
CA SER A 264 13.41 30.28 -6.09
C SER A 264 12.93 28.85 -6.34
N HIS A 265 12.63 28.53 -7.60
CA HIS A 265 12.37 27.15 -8.06
C HIS A 265 11.26 26.37 -7.30
N SER A 266 10.27 27.11 -6.81
CA SER A 266 9.14 26.60 -6.03
C SER A 266 9.54 25.87 -4.74
N VAL A 267 10.74 26.14 -4.21
CA VAL A 267 11.15 25.66 -2.88
C VAL A 267 10.55 26.57 -1.83
N VAL A 268 9.87 25.98 -0.84
CA VAL A 268 9.11 26.75 0.17
C VAL A 268 9.45 26.35 1.60
N SER A 269 10.20 25.26 1.78
CA SER A 269 10.56 24.78 3.11
C SER A 269 11.77 23.84 3.07
N HIS A 270 12.35 23.63 4.26
CA HIS A 270 13.30 22.56 4.50
C HIS A 270 12.66 21.19 4.22
N PRO A 271 13.42 20.22 3.74
CA PRO A 271 12.90 18.89 3.55
C PRO A 271 12.61 18.18 4.88
N VAL A 272 11.59 17.33 4.87
CA VAL A 272 11.23 16.47 6.02
C VAL A 272 12.20 15.30 6.15
N ILE A 273 12.77 14.87 5.02
CA ILE A 273 13.71 13.75 4.92
C ILE A 273 15.06 14.22 4.40
N HIS A 274 16.13 13.57 4.83
CA HIS A 274 17.49 13.88 4.36
C HIS A 274 17.84 13.05 3.12
N TRP A 275 18.59 13.65 2.20
CA TRP A 275 19.24 13.01 1.04
C TRP A 275 20.51 13.80 0.71
N ASP A 276 21.44 13.23 -0.04
CA ASP A 276 22.67 13.95 -0.40
C ASP A 276 22.60 14.43 -1.87
N GLU A 277 22.65 13.50 -2.84
CA GLU A 277 22.72 13.82 -4.26
C GLU A 277 21.33 13.99 -4.89
N SER A 278 20.37 13.17 -4.47
CA SER A 278 19.02 13.21 -5.03
C SER A 278 17.95 12.68 -4.08
N PRO A 279 16.74 13.31 -4.06
CA PRO A 279 15.61 12.74 -3.36
C PRO A 279 15.25 11.32 -3.84
N LEU A 280 15.68 10.88 -5.03
CA LEU A 280 15.49 9.52 -5.53
C LEU A 280 16.21 8.44 -4.70
N GLU A 281 17.21 8.81 -3.90
CA GLU A 281 17.88 7.89 -2.96
C GLU A 281 16.90 7.36 -1.91
N VAL A 282 15.97 8.20 -1.50
CA VAL A 282 15.07 7.96 -0.37
C VAL A 282 13.61 7.94 -0.78
N LEU A 283 13.24 8.47 -1.95
CA LEU A 283 11.85 8.53 -2.44
C LEU A 283 11.64 7.68 -3.69
N SER A 284 10.45 7.10 -3.78
CA SER A 284 9.91 6.56 -5.02
C SER A 284 8.49 7.03 -5.23
N LEU A 285 8.15 7.35 -6.47
CA LEU A 285 6.76 7.60 -6.83
C LEU A 285 6.02 6.28 -7.00
N SER A 286 4.80 6.23 -6.48
CA SER A 286 3.88 5.12 -6.70
C SER A 286 3.56 4.96 -8.20
N PRO A 287 3.89 3.81 -8.83
CA PRO A 287 3.59 3.57 -10.25
C PRO A 287 2.09 3.69 -10.56
N LEU A 288 1.22 3.35 -9.60
CA LEU A 288 -0.22 3.47 -9.73
C LEU A 288 -0.65 4.91 -10.01
N HIS A 289 -0.14 5.87 -9.23
CA HIS A 289 -0.51 7.28 -9.38
C HIS A 289 0.06 7.90 -10.67
N LEU A 290 1.24 7.44 -11.10
CA LEU A 290 1.80 7.82 -12.40
C LEU A 290 0.92 7.31 -13.55
N LEU A 291 0.51 6.04 -13.50
CA LEU A 291 -0.37 5.45 -14.51
C LEU A 291 -1.71 6.17 -14.56
N LEU A 292 -2.34 6.45 -13.42
CA LEU A 292 -3.58 7.22 -13.33
C LEU A 292 -3.43 8.61 -13.97
N GLY A 293 -2.31 9.29 -13.71
CA GLY A 293 -2.00 10.59 -14.32
C GLY A 293 -1.88 10.52 -15.85
N ILE A 294 -1.19 9.51 -16.37
CA ILE A 294 -1.03 9.27 -17.82
C ILE A 294 -2.38 8.97 -18.45
N VAL A 295 -3.15 8.04 -17.88
CA VAL A 295 -4.47 7.65 -18.39
C VAL A 295 -5.42 8.85 -18.43
N ASN A 296 -5.45 9.68 -17.38
CA ASN A 296 -6.26 10.90 -17.37
C ASN A 296 -5.85 11.88 -18.49
N LYS A 297 -4.55 12.06 -18.74
CA LYS A 297 -4.06 12.92 -19.82
C LYS A 297 -4.39 12.37 -21.21
N LEU A 298 -4.30 11.06 -21.39
CA LEU A 298 -4.70 10.41 -22.63
C LEU A 298 -6.21 10.55 -22.85
N TYR A 299 -7.01 10.34 -21.79
CA TYR A 299 -8.46 10.50 -21.84
C TYR A 299 -8.87 11.93 -22.20
N ASP A 300 -8.26 12.95 -21.58
CA ASP A 300 -8.56 14.34 -21.91
C ASP A 300 -8.18 14.73 -23.34
N LYS A 301 -7.12 14.13 -23.91
CA LYS A 301 -6.75 14.30 -25.32
C LYS A 301 -7.66 13.51 -26.26
N ALA A 302 -8.15 12.35 -25.83
CA ALA A 302 -9.01 11.47 -26.62
C ALA A 302 -10.48 11.90 -26.59
N LYS A 303 -10.91 12.75 -25.64
CA LYS A 303 -12.23 13.36 -25.65
C LYS A 303 -12.46 14.05 -27.01
N PRO A 304 -13.43 13.58 -27.82
CA PRO A 304 -13.83 14.31 -29.00
C PRO A 304 -14.23 15.72 -28.56
N ALA A 305 -13.72 16.75 -29.24
CA ALA A 305 -14.19 18.10 -29.01
C ALA A 305 -15.71 18.08 -29.14
N ALA A 306 -16.43 18.28 -28.04
CA ALA A 306 -17.88 18.37 -28.03
C ALA A 306 -18.30 19.65 -28.76
N LYS A 307 -18.24 19.60 -30.09
CA LYS A 307 -19.00 20.47 -30.97
C LYS A 307 -20.18 19.65 -31.46
N THR A 308 -21.36 20.26 -31.40
CA THR A 308 -22.66 19.81 -31.93
C THR A 308 -23.47 18.82 -31.08
N GLY A 309 -24.28 19.37 -30.16
CA GLY A 309 -25.75 19.40 -30.33
C GLY A 309 -26.55 18.12 -30.61
N GLY A 310 -26.05 16.91 -30.36
CA GLY A 310 -26.82 15.67 -30.54
C GLY A 310 -27.45 15.16 -29.24
N LYS A 311 -28.78 15.17 -29.14
CA LYS A 311 -29.53 14.39 -28.13
C LYS A 311 -29.21 12.91 -28.32
N GLY A 312 -28.45 12.33 -27.39
CA GLY A 312 -28.13 10.89 -27.40
C GLY A 312 -26.69 10.50 -27.11
N SER A 313 -25.90 11.37 -26.45
CA SER A 313 -24.56 10.97 -26.03
C SER A 313 -24.60 10.02 -24.83
N LEU A 314 -24.09 8.80 -25.02
CA LEU A 314 -23.83 7.77 -24.00
C LEU A 314 -22.94 8.27 -22.83
N TYR A 315 -22.31 9.44 -22.97
CA TYR A 315 -21.36 10.00 -21.99
C TYR A 315 -22.00 10.59 -20.72
N GLN A 316 -23.31 10.84 -20.69
CA GLN A 316 -23.92 11.51 -19.53
C GLN A 316 -24.06 10.61 -18.28
N ARG A 317 -23.83 9.30 -18.39
CA ARG A 317 -24.14 8.33 -17.31
C ARG A 317 -22.97 7.94 -16.40
N HIS A 318 -21.71 8.21 -16.74
CA HIS A 318 -20.57 7.65 -15.99
C HIS A 318 -19.72 8.65 -15.18
N CYS A 319 -20.08 9.93 -15.12
CA CYS A 319 -19.36 10.92 -14.30
C CYS A 319 -20.19 11.42 -13.10
N LYS A 320 -20.84 10.49 -12.39
CA LYS A 320 -21.26 10.69 -11.01
C LYS A 320 -20.85 9.46 -10.19
N ALA A 321 -19.61 9.48 -9.72
CA ALA A 321 -19.11 8.70 -8.59
C ALA A 321 -17.94 9.48 -8.00
#